data_AF-A0A131YGE1-F1
#
_entry.id   AF-A0A131YGE1-F1
#
_cell.length_a   1.000
_cell.length_b   1.000
_cell.length_c   1.000
_cell.angle_alpha   90.00
_cell.angle_beta   90.00
_cell.angle_gamma   90.00
#
_symmetry.space_group_name_H-M   'P 1'
#
loop_
_entity.id
_entity.type
_entity.pdbx_description
1 polymer ?
#
loop_
_entity_poly.entity_id
_entity_poly.type
_entity_poly.pdbx_seq_one_letter_code
_entity_poly.pdbx_strand_id
1 'polypeptide(L)'
;MKAAALVITLFAVATVIQPTVSWSSYDDYPIRCSRNETIKYYAGACDECRCAHGGRPRVCTLQLIIKGCFCKRRYCRTTDGKKCVLKSECY
;
A
#
# COMPACT_ATOMS: atom_id res chain seq x y z
N MET A 1 -23.35 -26.21 -51.38
CA MET A 1 -22.99 -24.90 -50.77
C MET A 1 -23.80 -24.65 -49.50
N LYS A 2 -23.57 -25.37 -48.38
CA LYS A 2 -24.24 -25.11 -47.08
C LYS A 2 -23.40 -25.54 -45.85
N ALA A 3 -22.07 -25.58 -45.96
CA ALA A 3 -21.20 -26.00 -44.85
C ALA A 3 -20.28 -24.88 -44.33
N ALA A 4 -20.28 -23.70 -44.95
CA ALA A 4 -19.35 -22.63 -44.58
C ALA A 4 -19.93 -21.63 -43.55
N ALA A 5 -21.25 -21.60 -43.34
CA ALA A 5 -21.90 -20.58 -42.52
C ALA A 5 -21.92 -20.89 -41.00
N LEU A 6 -21.74 -22.16 -40.59
CA LEU A 6 -21.85 -22.56 -39.18
C LEU A 6 -20.53 -22.51 -38.39
N VAL A 7 -19.40 -22.35 -39.07
CA VAL A 7 -18.08 -22.30 -38.39
C VAL A 7 -17.74 -20.88 -37.92
N ILE A 8 -18.31 -19.85 -38.55
CA ILE A 8 -17.99 -18.45 -38.25
C ILE A 8 -18.67 -17.98 -36.94
N THR A 9 -19.79 -18.60 -36.54
CA THR A 9 -20.55 -18.19 -35.35
C THR A 9 -19.97 -18.68 -34.02
N LEU A 10 -19.03 -19.63 -34.00
CA LEU A 10 -18.40 -20.10 -32.76
C LEU A 10 -17.18 -19.29 -32.33
N PHE A 11 -16.54 -18.56 -33.24
CA PHE A 11 -15.33 -17.77 -32.92
C PHE A 11 -15.62 -16.42 -32.24
N ALA A 12 -16.86 -15.92 -32.30
CA ALA A 12 -17.21 -14.61 -31.74
C ALA A 12 -17.40 -14.60 -30.21
N VAL A 13 -17.58 -15.76 -29.57
CA VAL A 13 -17.83 -15.84 -28.12
C VAL A 13 -16.53 -15.90 -27.30
N ALA A 14 -15.40 -16.27 -27.92
CA ALA A 14 -14.12 -16.44 -27.23
C ALA A 14 -13.32 -15.14 -27.06
N THR A 15 -13.68 -14.04 -27.74
CA THR A 15 -12.88 -12.80 -27.71
C THR A 15 -13.39 -11.73 -26.73
N VAL A 16 -14.55 -11.95 -26.10
CA VAL A 16 -15.14 -10.99 -25.14
C VAL A 16 -14.69 -11.26 -23.70
N ILE A 17 -14.05 -12.40 -23.43
CA ILE A 17 -13.43 -12.69 -22.12
C ILE A 17 -12.01 -12.12 -22.14
N GLN A 18 -11.88 -10.79 -22.06
CA GLN A 18 -10.64 -10.26 -21.53
C GLN A 18 -10.61 -10.66 -20.05
N PRO A 19 -9.62 -11.45 -19.58
CA PRO A 19 -9.44 -11.62 -18.16
C PRO A 19 -9.29 -10.22 -17.56
N THR A 20 -10.15 -9.90 -16.59
CA THR A 20 -10.00 -8.73 -15.73
C THR A 20 -8.53 -8.57 -15.41
N VAL A 21 -7.97 -7.39 -15.71
CA VAL A 21 -6.57 -7.06 -15.48
C VAL A 21 -6.18 -7.62 -14.12
N SER A 22 -5.47 -8.74 -14.16
CA SER A 22 -5.00 -9.41 -12.97
C SER A 22 -3.90 -8.51 -12.45
N TRP A 23 -4.21 -7.63 -11.50
CA TRP A 23 -3.22 -7.06 -10.60
C TRP A 23 -2.69 -8.18 -9.71
N SER A 24 -2.09 -9.20 -10.32
CA SER A 24 -1.30 -10.19 -9.64
C SER A 24 0.16 -9.89 -9.91
N SER A 25 0.89 -9.77 -8.81
CA SER A 25 2.34 -9.68 -8.71
C SER A 25 2.97 -8.31 -8.97
N TYR A 26 2.48 -7.28 -8.27
CA TYR A 26 3.32 -6.12 -7.94
C TYR A 26 4.26 -6.52 -6.79
N ASP A 27 5.50 -6.88 -7.16
CA ASP A 27 6.66 -7.14 -6.31
C ASP A 27 6.43 -7.89 -4.98
N ASP A 28 6.67 -9.21 -4.99
CA ASP A 28 6.95 -9.98 -3.78
C ASP A 28 8.38 -9.70 -3.25
N TYR A 29 8.81 -8.43 -3.26
CA TYR A 29 9.98 -8.06 -2.49
C TYR A 29 9.56 -7.95 -1.02
N PRO A 30 10.13 -8.77 -0.11
CA PRO A 30 9.76 -8.72 1.29
C PRO A 30 10.21 -7.37 1.86
N ILE A 31 9.23 -6.52 2.20
CA ILE A 31 9.49 -5.25 2.88
C ILE A 31 10.16 -5.55 4.22
N ARG A 32 11.41 -5.10 4.38
CA ARG A 32 12.14 -5.17 5.65
C ARG A 32 12.06 -3.82 6.35
N CYS A 33 11.41 -3.81 7.51
CA CYS A 33 11.31 -2.61 8.32
C CYS A 33 12.51 -2.45 9.26
N SER A 34 12.82 -1.21 9.60
CA SER A 34 13.91 -0.86 10.51
C SER A 34 13.57 -1.21 11.97
N ARG A 35 14.53 -1.00 12.87
CA ARG A 35 14.30 -1.18 14.30
C ARG A 35 13.13 -0.31 14.77
N ASN A 36 12.27 -0.89 15.63
CA ASN A 36 11.08 -0.26 16.19
C ASN A 36 9.95 0.06 15.19
N GLU A 37 10.04 -0.50 13.98
CA GLU A 37 8.97 -0.46 13.00
C GLU A 37 8.24 -1.81 12.92
N THR A 38 7.07 -1.81 12.29
CA THR A 38 6.30 -3.00 11.94
C THR A 38 5.58 -2.77 10.61
N ILE A 39 5.39 -3.83 9.84
CA ILE A 39 4.60 -3.77 8.61
C ILE A 39 3.15 -3.54 8.99
N LYS A 40 2.52 -2.53 8.40
CA LYS A 40 1.07 -2.34 8.43
C LYS A 40 0.51 -2.40 7.02
N TYR A 41 -0.75 -2.81 6.95
CA TYR A 41 -1.56 -2.83 5.75
C TYR A 41 -2.72 -1.87 5.93
N TYR A 42 -3.14 -1.23 4.83
CA TYR A 42 -4.29 -0.32 4.79
C TYR A 42 -4.26 0.74 5.90
N ALA A 43 -3.12 1.43 6.04
CA ALA A 43 -2.93 2.46 7.05
C ALA A 43 -3.12 3.86 6.46
N GLY A 44 -3.69 4.78 7.22
CA GLY A 44 -3.75 6.19 6.86
C GLY A 44 -2.37 6.85 6.90
N ALA A 45 -2.18 7.90 6.10
CA ALA A 45 -0.93 8.66 6.06
C ALA A 45 -0.46 9.17 7.43
N CYS A 46 -1.37 9.35 8.39
CA CYS A 46 -1.12 9.87 9.73
C CYS A 46 -1.30 8.85 10.87
N ASP A 47 -1.41 7.56 10.55
CA ASP A 47 -1.58 6.53 11.57
C ASP A 47 -0.33 6.30 12.43
N GLU A 48 0.85 6.75 11.95
CA GLU A 48 2.06 6.79 12.77
C GLU A 48 2.16 8.07 13.59
N CYS A 49 2.60 7.91 14.85
CA CYS A 49 3.06 9.03 15.65
C CYS A 49 4.34 9.64 15.04
N ARG A 50 4.43 10.98 15.04
CA ARG A 50 5.65 11.73 14.72
C ARG A 50 6.00 12.63 15.89
N CYS A 51 7.28 12.75 16.21
CA CYS A 51 7.74 13.80 17.11
C CYS A 51 7.40 15.15 16.48
N ALA A 52 6.81 16.06 17.26
CA ALA A 52 6.40 17.38 16.80
C ALA A 52 7.28 18.44 17.45
N HIS A 53 7.87 19.34 16.67
CA HIS A 53 8.41 20.58 17.22
C HIS A 53 7.25 21.55 17.49
N GLY A 54 6.89 21.73 18.75
CA GLY A 54 5.93 22.75 19.19
C GLY A 54 4.45 22.43 18.96
N GLY A 55 4.07 21.14 18.88
CA GLY A 55 2.66 20.72 18.98
C GLY A 55 1.74 21.13 17.82
N ARG A 56 2.29 21.55 16.67
CA ARG A 56 1.47 21.95 15.51
C ARG A 56 0.69 20.74 14.94
N PRO A 57 -0.60 20.91 14.63
CA PRO A 57 -1.39 19.84 14.01
C PRO A 57 -0.82 19.52 12.63
N ARG A 58 -0.70 18.23 12.33
CA ARG A 58 -0.19 17.74 11.06
C ARG A 58 -1.32 17.71 10.03
N VAL A 59 -1.06 18.25 8.85
CA VAL A 59 -1.92 18.04 7.67
C VAL A 59 -1.60 16.67 7.08
N CYS A 60 -2.62 15.84 6.96
CA CYS A 60 -2.52 14.50 6.42
C CYS A 60 -2.99 14.51 4.98
N THR A 61 -2.20 13.97 4.06
CA THR A 61 -2.71 13.60 2.75
C THR A 61 -3.75 12.50 2.97
N LEU A 62 -4.93 12.57 2.35
CA LEU A 62 -6.00 11.58 2.48
C LEU A 62 -5.67 10.26 1.76
N GLN A 63 -4.40 9.86 1.80
CA GLN A 63 -3.86 8.70 1.14
C GLN A 63 -4.01 7.46 2.03
N LEU A 64 -4.44 6.36 1.41
CA LEU A 64 -4.44 5.03 1.99
C LEU A 64 -3.13 4.31 1.59
N ILE A 65 -2.30 3.99 2.58
CA ILE A 65 -1.07 3.22 2.40
C ILE A 65 -1.43 1.74 2.46
N ILE A 66 -1.41 1.07 1.30
CA ILE A 66 -1.79 -0.35 1.17
C ILE A 66 -0.85 -1.26 1.96
N LYS A 67 0.45 -0.96 1.96
CA LYS A 67 1.48 -1.72 2.69
C LYS A 67 2.69 -0.83 2.96
N GLY A 68 3.23 -0.82 4.18
CA GLY A 68 4.42 -0.03 4.51
C GLY A 68 4.94 -0.23 5.95
N CYS A 69 6.08 0.39 6.26
CA CYS A 69 6.71 0.34 7.58
C CYS A 69 6.27 1.52 8.46
N PHE A 70 5.70 1.22 9.62
CA PHE A 70 5.21 2.21 10.58
C PHE A 70 5.86 2.00 11.94
N CYS A 71 6.04 3.08 12.71
CA CYS A 71 6.50 2.95 14.10
C CYS A 71 5.55 2.07 14.93
N LYS A 72 6.12 1.23 15.79
CA LYS A 72 5.37 0.47 16.80
C LYS A 72 4.61 1.42 17.74
N ARG A 73 3.54 0.93 18.39
CA ARG A 73 2.59 1.75 19.19
C ARG A 73 3.21 2.71 20.23
N ARG A 74 4.35 2.35 20.84
CA ARG A 74 5.04 3.16 21.85
C ARG A 74 6.13 4.09 21.29
N TYR A 75 6.31 4.07 19.96
CA TYR A 75 7.35 4.81 19.27
C TYR A 75 6.74 5.87 18.36
N CYS A 76 7.51 6.94 18.14
CA CYS A 76 7.20 8.01 17.20
C CYS A 76 8.35 8.20 16.24
N ARG A 77 8.02 8.56 15.01
CA ARG A 77 8.99 8.88 13.98
C ARG A 77 9.65 10.22 14.31
N THR A 78 10.98 10.26 14.30
CA THR A 78 11.77 11.48 14.45
C THR A 78 11.39 12.53 13.41
N THR A 79 11.66 13.80 13.70
CA THR A 79 11.34 14.92 12.78
C THR A 79 12.05 14.80 11.43
N ASP A 80 13.23 14.18 11.41
CA ASP A 80 13.98 13.87 10.18
C ASP A 80 13.43 12.66 9.39
N GLY A 81 12.44 11.95 9.92
CA GLY A 81 11.83 10.78 9.28
C GLY A 81 12.67 9.50 9.30
N LYS A 82 13.85 9.50 9.95
CA LYS A 82 14.81 8.37 9.82
C LYS A 82 14.60 7.25 10.82
N LYS A 83 14.09 7.53 12.03
CA LYS A 83 14.05 6.55 13.13
C LYS A 83 12.74 6.60 13.89
N CYS A 84 12.37 5.48 14.49
CA CYS A 84 11.29 5.38 15.47
C CYS A 84 11.91 5.32 16.88
N VAL A 85 11.71 6.39 17.65
CA VAL A 85 12.20 6.56 19.04
C VAL A 85 11.05 6.45 20.02
N LEU A 86 11.32 6.20 21.30
CA LEU A 86 10.25 6.18 22.31
C LEU A 86 9.55 7.54 22.35
N LYS A 87 8.25 7.55 22.66
CA LYS A 87 7.48 8.79 22.85
C LYS A 87 8.16 9.77 23.83
N SER A 88 8.76 9.23 24.89
CA SER A 88 9.50 9.97 25.91
C SER A 88 10.82 10.57 25.41
N GLU A 89 11.29 10.15 24.22
CA GLU A 89 12.52 10.61 23.58
C GLU A 89 12.25 11.59 22.42
N CYS A 90 10.99 12.01 22.24
CA CYS A 90 10.66 13.10 21.33
C CYS A 90 10.96 14.44 22.02
N TYR A 91 12.13 15.00 21.73
CA TYR A 91 12.56 16.33 22.19
C TYR A 91 12.35 17.38 21.10
#